data_AF-A0A3D3NT89-F1
#
_entry.id   AF-A0A3D3NT89-F1
#
_cell.length_a   1.000
_cell.length_b   1.000
_cell.length_c   1.000
_cell.angle_alpha   90.00
_cell.angle_beta   90.00
_cell.angle_gamma   90.00
#
_symmetry.space_group_name_H-M   'P 1'
#
loop_
_entity.id
_entity.type
_entity.pdbx_description
1 polymer ?
#
loop_
_entity_poly.entity_id
_entity_poly.type
_entity_poly.pdbx_seq_one_letter_code
_entity_poly.pdbx_strand_id
1 'polypeptide(L)' 'LDALPGQPDPEAGRRLFFHTKVALCASCHRHSGRGTVLGPDLTLIARQGGREDILRSILEPHREVA' A
#
# COMPACT_ATOMS: atom_id res chain seq x y z
N LEU A 1 -12.88 -8.45 -4.76
CA LEU A 1 -12.57 -7.06 -5.18
C LEU A 1 -13.42 -6.58 -6.35
N ASP A 2 -13.67 -7.44 -7.34
CA ASP A 2 -14.35 -7.06 -8.60
C ASP A 2 -15.85 -6.75 -8.46
N ALA A 3 -16.46 -7.06 -7.31
CA ALA A 3 -17.86 -6.74 -7.01
C ALA A 3 -18.06 -5.30 -6.47
N LEU A 4 -16.98 -4.56 -6.19
CA LEU A 4 -17.10 -3.17 -5.70
C LEU A 4 -17.53 -2.24 -6.84
N PRO A 5 -18.50 -1.35 -6.62
CA PRO A 5 -18.92 -0.40 -7.63
C PRO A 5 -17.86 0.67 -7.88
N GLY A 6 -17.80 1.17 -9.12
CA GLY A 6 -16.88 2.22 -9.53
C GLY A 6 -15.54 1.70 -10.04
N GLN A 7 -14.70 2.63 -10.50
CA GLN A 7 -13.35 2.32 -10.95
C GLN A 7 -12.34 2.71 -9.86
N PRO A 8 -11.26 1.94 -9.68
CA PRO A 8 -10.18 2.35 -8.81
C PRO A 8 -9.60 3.68 -9.29
N ASP A 9 -9.36 4.59 -8.35
CA ASP A 9 -8.67 5.87 -8.59
C ASP A 9 -7.23 5.77 -8.05
N PRO A 10 -6.22 5.56 -8.94
CA PRO A 10 -4.82 5.49 -8.52
C PRO A 10 -4.31 6.79 -7.89
N GLU A 11 -4.88 7.94 -8.28
CA GLU A 11 -4.50 9.25 -7.79
C GLU A 11 -5.03 9.46 -6.36
N ALA A 12 -6.24 8.97 -6.06
CA ALA A 12 -6.72 8.85 -4.68
C ALA A 12 -5.83 7.94 -3.83
N GLY A 13 -5.45 6.78 -4.36
CA GLY A 13 -4.51 5.86 -3.70
C GLY A 13 -3.18 6.54 -3.38
N ARG A 14 -2.61 7.29 -4.33
CA ARG A 14 -1.38 8.07 -4.14
C ARG A 14 -1.53 9.13 -3.05
N ARG A 15 -2.66 9.87 -3.04
CA ARG A 15 -2.94 10.86 -1.99
C ARG A 15 -2.99 10.20 -0.62
N LEU A 16 -3.69 9.08 -0.47
CA LEU A 16 -3.78 8.32 0.78
C LEU A 16 -2.40 7.84 1.24
N PHE A 17 -1.63 7.20 0.35
CA PHE A 17 -0.30 6.65 0.65
C PHE A 17 0.65 7.69 1.27
N PHE A 18 0.68 8.90 0.69
CA PHE A 18 1.52 10.00 1.15
C PHE A 18 0.83 10.94 2.14
N HIS A 19 -0.40 10.64 2.58
CA HIS A 19 -1.11 11.50 3.52
C HIS A 19 -0.51 11.39 4.91
N THR A 20 -0.09 12.52 5.47
CA THR A 20 0.60 12.62 6.77
C THR A 20 -0.30 12.43 8.00
N LYS A 21 -1.55 12.00 7.83
CA LYS A 21 -2.56 11.91 8.91
C LYS A 21 -3.62 10.82 8.72
N VAL A 22 -3.84 10.35 7.48
CA VAL A 22 -4.91 9.40 7.17
C VAL A 22 -4.35 7.99 7.12
N ALA A 23 -3.71 7.59 6.01
CA ALA A 23 -3.21 6.22 5.85
C ALA A 23 -1.74 6.05 6.29
N LEU A 24 -0.96 7.14 6.35
CA LEU A 24 0.40 7.18 6.91
C LEU A 24 1.40 6.17 6.31
N CYS A 25 1.12 5.56 5.15
CA CYS A 25 1.94 4.50 4.58
C CYS A 25 3.40 4.96 4.36
N ALA A 26 3.56 6.18 3.85
CA ALA A 26 4.87 6.78 3.57
C ALA A 26 5.71 7.09 4.83
N SER A 27 5.14 6.98 6.03
CA SER A 27 5.88 7.13 7.29
C SER A 27 6.80 5.93 7.56
N CYS A 28 6.47 4.75 6.99
CA CYS A 28 7.28 3.54 7.08
C CYS A 28 7.85 3.10 5.73
N HIS A 29 7.08 3.24 4.65
CA HIS A 29 7.43 2.70 3.34
C HIS A 29 7.85 3.77 2.34
N ARG A 30 8.71 3.36 1.41
CA ARG A 30 9.09 4.15 0.24
C ARG A 30 8.28 3.74 -0.98
N HIS A 31 8.04 4.70 -1.87
CA HIS A 31 7.58 4.45 -3.23
C HIS A 31 8.18 5.50 -4.18
N SER A 32 8.80 5.05 -5.26
CA SER A 32 9.49 5.88 -6.28
C SER A 32 10.44 6.92 -5.65
N GLY A 33 11.21 6.50 -4.65
CA GLY A 33 12.17 7.38 -3.97
C GLY A 33 11.58 8.30 -2.89
N ARG A 34 10.26 8.32 -2.69
CA ARG A 34 9.59 9.16 -1.67
C ARG A 34 9.07 8.33 -0.50
N GLY A 35 9.23 8.83 0.72
CA GLY A 35 8.89 8.13 1.97
C GLY A 35 10.13 7.66 2.73
N THR A 36 9.92 6.91 3.81
CA THR A 36 11.02 6.39 4.65
C THR A 36 11.39 4.95 4.26
N VAL A 37 12.41 4.38 4.92
CA VAL A 37 12.91 3.01 4.66
C VAL A 37 12.87 2.14 5.92
N LEU A 38 11.89 2.39 6.78
CA LEU A 38 11.66 1.56 7.96
C LEU A 38 11.08 0.20 7.55
N GLY A 39 10.11 0.23 6.64
CA GLY A 39 9.58 -0.95 5.95
C GLY A 39 10.18 -1.12 4.54
N PRO A 40 9.87 -2.24 3.87
CA PRO A 40 10.31 -2.50 2.49
C PRO A 40 9.84 -1.41 1.52
N ASP A 41 10.62 -1.21 0.45
CA ASP A 41 10.24 -0.33 -0.66
C ASP A 41 9.11 -0.97 -1.48
N LEU A 42 7.99 -0.26 -1.63
CA LEU A 42 6.78 -0.74 -2.30
C LEU A 42 6.70 -0.29 -3.77
N THR A 43 7.74 0.30 -4.35
CA THR A 43 7.78 0.76 -5.75
C THR A 43 7.42 -0.35 -6.75
N LEU A 44 7.79 -1.59 -6.43
CA LEU A 44 7.57 -2.75 -7.30
C LEU A 44 6.55 -3.75 -6.71
N ILE A 45 5.74 -3.33 -5.74
CA ILE A 45 4.83 -4.24 -5.01
C ILE A 45 3.86 -4.99 -5.93
N ALA A 46 3.42 -4.36 -7.03
CA ALA A 46 2.55 -4.97 -8.02
C ALA A 46 3.18 -6.18 -8.75
N ARG A 47 4.51 -6.35 -8.67
CA ARG A 47 5.22 -7.52 -9.21
C ARG A 47 5.39 -8.65 -8.20
N GLN A 48 5.13 -8.37 -6.91
CA GLN A 48 5.40 -9.28 -5.79
C GLN A 48 4.13 -9.98 -5.29
N GLY A 49 2.93 -9.48 -5.64
CA GLY A 49 1.67 -10.10 -5.25
C GLY A 49 0.47 -9.59 -6.05
N GLY A 50 -0.64 -10.33 -5.99
CA GLY A 50 -1.91 -9.93 -6.59
C GLY A 50 -2.64 -8.84 -5.78
N ARG A 51 -3.71 -8.28 -6.34
CA ARG A 51 -4.53 -7.26 -5.64
C ARG A 51 -5.08 -7.78 -4.30
N GLU A 52 -5.39 -9.06 -4.21
CA GLU A 52 -5.90 -9.68 -2.98
C GLU A 52 -4.81 -9.85 -1.91
N ASP A 53 -3.59 -10.18 -2.33
CA ASP A 53 -2.45 -10.30 -1.41
C ASP A 53 -2.09 -8.94 -0.83
N ILE A 54 -2.03 -7.90 -1.66
CA ILE A 54 -1.78 -6.53 -1.22
C ILE A 54 -2.87 -6.08 -0.24
N LEU A 55 -4.15 -6.33 -0.54
CA LEU A 55 -5.24 -6.00 0.37
C LEU A 55 -5.10 -6.74 1.70
N ARG A 56 -4.74 -8.02 1.66
CA ARG A 56 -4.52 -8.82 2.86
C ARG A 56 -3.37 -8.25 3.70
N SER A 57 -2.24 -7.88 3.10
CA SER A 57 -1.13 -7.25 3.82
C SER A 57 -1.52 -5.91 4.46
N ILE A 58 -2.44 -5.16 3.85
CA ILE A 58 -2.98 -3.91 4.42
C ILE A 58 -3.87 -4.19 5.64
N LEU A 59 -4.73 -5.22 5.56
CA LEU A 59 -5.70 -5.56 6.62
C LEU A 59 -5.07 -6.37 7.76
N GLU A 60 -4.07 -7.20 7.44
CA GLU A 60 -3.43 -8.17 8.34
C GLU A 60 -1.89 -8.03 8.31
N PRO A 61 -1.31 -6.85 8.60
CA PRO A 61 0.13 -6.59 8.41
C PRO A 61 1.06 -7.41 9.32
N HIS A 62 0.53 -8.02 10.38
CA HIS A 62 1.28 -8.82 11.36
C HIS A 62 1.28 -10.32 11.06
N ARG A 63 0.51 -10.77 10.07
CA ARG A 63 0.21 -12.19 9.86
C ARG A 63 1.44 -13.02 9.47
N GLU A 64 2.43 -12.43 8.82
CA GLU A 64 3.66 -13.14 8.41
C GLU A 64 4.75 -13.13 9.48
N VAL A 65 4.51 -12.45 10.62
CA VAL A 65 5.40 -12.51 11.78
C VAL A 65 4.90 -13.64 12.70
N ALA A 66 5.41 -14.85 12.46
CA ALA A 66 5.27 -16.01 13.34
C ALA A 66 6.59 -16.31 14.07
#